data_AF-A0A354J3Y8-F1
#
_entry.id   AF-A0A354J3Y8-F1
#
_cell.length_a   1.000
_cell.length_b   1.000
_cell.length_c   1.000
_cell.angle_alpha   90.00
_cell.angle_beta   90.00
_cell.angle_gamma   90.00
#
_symmetry.space_group_name_H-M   'P 1'
#
loop_
_entity.id
_entity.type
_entity.pdbx_description
1 polymer ?
#
loop_
_entity_poly.entity_id
_entity_poly.type
_entity_poly.pdbx_seq_one_letter_code
_entity_poly.pdbx_strand_id
1 'polypeptide(L)' 'MEEGKAYRMPLIGDPAPAFRAVTTQGEINFPKDYYGRWVVFFSHPA' A
#
# COMPACT_ATOMS: atom_id res chain seq x y z
N MET A 1 13.60 -8.76 22.06
CA MET A 1 13.66 -7.34 21.66
C MET A 1 12.74 -7.22 20.47
N GLU A 2 11.55 -6.68 20.65
CA GLU A 2 10.63 -6.41 19.54
C GLU A 2 11.24 -5.23 18.76
N GLU A 3 11.77 -5.49 17.57
CA GLU A 3 12.13 -4.43 16.62
C GLU A 3 10.85 -3.66 16.29
N GLY A 4 10.67 -2.50 16.93
CA GLY A 4 9.58 -1.60 16.62
C GLY A 4 9.66 -1.22 15.15
N LYS A 5 8.79 -1.83 14.33
CA LYS A 5 8.70 -1.56 12.89
C LYS A 5 8.36 -0.08 12.72
N ALA A 6 9.36 0.72 12.37
CA ALA A 6 9.18 2.16 12.19
C ALA A 6 8.22 2.40 11.02
N TYR A 7 6.95 2.69 11.32
CA TYR A 7 5.96 3.16 10.35
C TYR A 7 6.29 4.60 10.00
N ARG A 8 7.27 4.80 9.12
CA ARG A 8 7.52 6.11 8.51
C ARG A 8 6.50 6.35 7.41
N MET A 9 6.12 7.62 7.24
CA MET A 9 5.33 8.03 6.08
C MET A 9 6.12 7.70 4.79
N PRO A 10 5.46 7.15 3.75
CA PRO A 10 6.10 6.94 2.46
C PRO A 10 6.59 8.27 1.89
N LEU A 11 7.79 8.28 1.31
CA LEU A 11 8.38 9.46 0.67
C LEU A 11 8.25 9.35 -0.85
N ILE A 12 8.26 10.50 -1.53
CA ILE A 12 8.28 10.53 -2.99
C ILE A 12 9.60 9.93 -3.47
N GLY A 13 9.51 8.96 -4.39
CA GLY A 13 10.67 8.25 -4.95
C GLY A 13 10.96 6.91 -4.27
N ASP A 14 10.39 6.64 -3.09
CA ASP A 14 10.47 5.32 -2.47
C ASP A 14 9.55 4.30 -3.18
N PRO A 15 9.89 3.00 -3.14
CA PRO A 15 8.95 1.95 -3.53
C PRO A 15 7.66 2.04 -2.69
N ALA A 16 6.51 1.91 -3.36
CA ALA A 16 5.22 1.92 -2.68
C ALA A 16 5.13 0.74 -1.68
N PRO A 17 4.53 0.93 -0.49
CA PRO A 17 4.45 -0.11 0.52
C PRO A 17 3.71 -1.35 0.02
N ALA A 18 4.27 -2.54 0.27
CA ALA A 18 3.60 -3.78 -0.08
C ALA A 18 2.56 -4.18 0.98
N PHE A 19 1.33 -4.45 0.55
CA PHE A 19 0.26 -4.91 1.43
C PHE A 19 -0.78 -5.76 0.70
N ARG A 20 -1.52 -6.56 1.48
CA ARG A 20 -2.76 -7.22 1.04
C ARG A 20 -3.95 -6.57 1.75
N ALA A 21 -5.03 -6.34 1.01
CA ALA A 21 -6.23 -5.73 1.56
C ALA A 21 -7.49 -6.27 0.87
N VAL A 22 -8.58 -6.35 1.63
CA VAL A 22 -9.91 -6.67 1.10
C VAL A 22 -10.53 -5.39 0.54
N THR A 23 -11.03 -5.47 -0.69
CA THR A 23 -11.77 -4.38 -1.35
C THR A 23 -13.18 -4.85 -1.69
N THR A 24 -14.04 -3.95 -2.15
CA THR A 24 -15.37 -4.28 -2.67
C THR A 24 -15.34 -5.17 -3.92
N GLN A 25 -14.18 -5.29 -4.58
CA GLN A 25 -13.97 -6.09 -5.79
C GLN A 25 -13.13 -7.35 -5.51
N GLY A 26 -12.91 -7.69 -4.23
CA GLY A 26 -12.09 -8.82 -3.80
C GLY A 26 -10.77 -8.40 -3.15
N GLU A 27 -9.94 -9.38 -2.83
CA GLU A 27 -8.63 -9.16 -2.23
C GLU A 27 -7.61 -8.70 -3.27
N ILE A 28 -6.78 -7.72 -2.90
CA ILE A 28 -5.68 -7.21 -3.73
C ILE A 28 -4.34 -7.43 -3.04
N ASN A 29 -3.28 -7.57 -3.84
CA ASN A 29 -1.88 -7.60 -3.44
C ASN A 29 -1.14 -6.43 -4.10
N PHE A 30 -1.06 -5.31 -3.38
CA PHE A 30 -0.43 -4.09 -3.86
C PHE A 30 1.06 -4.06 -3.50
N PRO A 31 1.96 -3.55 -4.38
CA PRO A 31 1.72 -3.04 -5.73
C PRO A 31 1.71 -4.12 -6.83
N LYS A 32 1.91 -5.41 -6.47
CA LYS A 32 2.11 -6.52 -7.42
C LYS A 32 1.03 -6.59 -8.49
N ASP A 33 -0.23 -6.51 -8.10
CA ASP A 33 -1.37 -6.67 -9.03
C ASP A 33 -1.52 -5.50 -10.01
N TYR A 34 -0.85 -4.38 -9.76
CA TYR A 34 -0.93 -3.16 -10.57
C TYR A 34 0.40 -2.80 -11.25
N TYR A 35 1.35 -3.72 -11.31
CA TYR A 35 2.63 -3.50 -11.98
C TYR A 35 2.45 -3.02 -13.43
N GLY A 36 3.25 -2.03 -13.85
CA GLY A 36 3.19 -1.42 -15.18
C GLY A 36 2.04 -0.41 -15.39
N ARG A 37 1.26 -0.10 -14.35
CA ARG A 37 0.17 0.90 -14.39
C ARG A 37 0.40 1.98 -13.35
N TRP A 38 -0.02 3.20 -13.66
CA TRP A 38 -0.13 4.27 -12.66
C TRP A 38 -1.37 4.03 -11.79
N VAL A 39 -1.22 4.18 -10.48
CA VAL A 39 -2.29 3.96 -9.50
C VAL A 39 -2.38 5.17 -8.57
N VAL A 40 -3.59 5.62 -8.31
CA VAL A 40 -3.90 6.62 -7.28
C VAL A 40 -4.59 5.90 -6.13
N PHE A 41 -3.98 5.90 -4.95
CA PHE A 41 -4.53 5.34 -3.72
C PHE A 41 -4.93 6.48 -2.78
N PHE A 42 -6.19 6.49 -2.33
CA PHE A 42 -6.73 7.52 -1.44
C PHE A 42 -7.67 6.91 -0.40
N SER A 43 -7.88 7.63 0.69
CA SER A 43 -8.81 7.27 1.76
C SER A 43 -9.81 8.39 2.02
N HIS A 44 -10.99 8.04 2.54
CA HIS A 44 -11.97 8.99 3.06
C HIS A 44 -12.31 8.63 4.52
N PRO A 45 -12.52 9.61 5.41
CA PRO A 45 -13.10 9.33 6.72
C PRO A 45 -14.54 8.84 6.56
N ALA A 46 -15.01 8.06 7.54
CA ALA A 46 -16.41 7.68 7.64
C ALA A 46 -17.28 8.86 8.07
#